data_AF-A0AAV5EUF0-F1
#
_entry.id   AF-A0AAV5EUF0-F1
#
_cell.length_a   1.000
_cell.length_b   1.000
_cell.length_c   1.000
_cell.angle_alpha   90.00
_cell.angle_beta   90.00
_cell.angle_gamma   90.00
#
_symmetry.space_group_name_H-M   'P 1'
#
loop_
_entity.id
_entity.type
_entity.pdbx_description
1 polymer ?
#
loop_
_entity_poly.entity_id
_entity_poly.type
_entity_poly.pdbx_seq_one_letter_code
_entity_poly.pdbx_strand_id
1 'polypeptide(L)' 'MDQRLEIPSNVDPQWASLIENCWDSDPRQRPSFLEIMERLREMQKQYTLQAQIQRNTSGDGQLKGTAKMSIVDC' A
#
# COMPACT_ATOMS: atom_id res chain seq x y z
N MET A 1 1.28 -4.08 31.61
CA MET A 1 1.13 -2.86 30.79
C MET A 1 1.26 -3.26 29.34
N ASP A 2 0.17 -3.23 28.58
CA ASP A 2 0.21 -3.35 27.11
C ASP A 2 0.57 -1.99 26.50
N GLN A 3 1.78 -1.51 26.78
CA GLN A 3 2.25 -0.26 26.18
C GLN A 3 2.56 -0.53 24.71
N ARG A 4 1.71 -0.01 23.83
CA ARG A 4 1.90 0.01 22.38
C ARG A 4 2.35 1.40 21.93
N LEU A 5 2.91 1.46 20.73
CA LEU A 5 3.25 2.75 20.11
C LEU A 5 1.97 3.46 19.69
N GLU A 6 1.98 4.79 19.81
CA GLU A 6 0.93 5.62 19.23
C GLU A 6 1.07 5.62 17.69
N ILE A 7 -0.05 5.44 16.99
CA ILE A 7 -0.09 5.48 15.53
C ILE A 7 -0.31 6.94 15.12
N PRO A 8 0.62 7.57 14.38
CA PRO A 8 0.45 8.94 13.93
C PRO A 8 -0.76 9.12 13.00
N SER A 9 -1.41 10.29 13.07
CA SER A 9 -2.61 10.59 12.28
C SER A 9 -2.37 10.72 10.76
N ASN A 10 -1.12 10.81 10.32
CA ASN A 10 -0.74 10.87 8.91
C ASN A 10 -0.46 9.48 8.30
N VAL A 11 -0.57 8.41 9.09
CA VAL A 11 -0.51 7.04 8.57
C VAL A 11 -1.77 6.76 7.76
N ASP A 12 -1.61 6.09 6.63
CA ASP A 12 -2.73 5.62 5.82
C ASP A 12 -3.71 4.80 6.69
N PRO A 13 -5.02 5.09 6.63
CA PRO A 13 -6.02 4.41 7.45
C PRO A 13 -6.01 2.88 7.33
N GLN A 14 -5.67 2.33 6.17
CA GLN A 14 -5.58 0.88 5.98
C GLN A 14 -4.41 0.28 6.76
N TRP A 15 -3.27 0.97 6.79
CA TRP A 15 -2.11 0.58 7.59
C TRP A 15 -2.41 0.72 9.09
N ALA A 16 -3.02 1.83 9.51
CA ALA A 16 -3.40 2.04 10.91
C ALA A 16 -4.32 0.92 11.43
N SER A 17 -5.39 0.62 10.69
CA SER A 17 -6.33 -0.45 11.05
C SER A 17 -5.67 -1.83 11.10
N LEU A 18 -4.77 -2.14 10.17
CA LEU A 18 -4.04 -3.42 10.21
C LEU A 18 -3.16 -3.53 11.46
N ILE A 19 -2.42 -2.47 11.80
CA ILE A 19 -1.56 -2.42 12.98
C ILE A 19 -2.39 -2.57 14.26
N GLU A 20 -3.51 -1.85 14.40
CA GLU A 20 -4.42 -1.93 15.54
C GLU A 20 -4.95 -3.36 15.72
N ASN A 21 -5.42 -3.99 14.64
CA ASN A 21 -5.92 -5.38 14.69
C ASN A 21 -4.83 -6.38 15.10
N CYS A 22 -3.58 -6.17 14.68
CA CYS A 22 -2.45 -7.02 15.08
C CYS A 22 -2.07 -6.84 16.57
N TRP A 23 -2.36 -5.65 17.12
CA TRP A 23 -2.08 -5.29 18.50
C TRP A 23 -3.26 -5.46 19.45
N ASP A 24 -4.35 -6.09 19.01
CA ASP A 24 -5.52 -6.30 19.84
C ASP A 24 -5.15 -6.96 21.18
N SER A 25 -5.79 -6.46 22.25
CA SER A 25 -5.58 -6.94 23.61
C SER A 25 -6.10 -8.37 23.79
N ASP A 26 -7.15 -8.76 23.08
CA ASP A 26 -7.61 -10.14 23.00
C ASP A 26 -6.84 -10.88 21.88
N PRO A 27 -6.00 -11.88 22.20
CA PRO A 27 -5.27 -12.64 21.19
C PRO A 27 -6.15 -13.32 20.15
N ARG A 28 -7.43 -13.58 20.46
CA ARG A 28 -8.39 -14.22 19.54
C ARG A 28 -8.93 -13.27 18.48
N GLN A 29 -8.83 -11.95 18.71
CA GLN A 29 -9.22 -10.93 17.73
C GLN A 29 -8.09 -10.59 16.75
N ARG A 30 -6.86 -11.05 17.04
CA ARG A 30 -5.72 -10.81 16.17
C ARG A 30 -5.90 -11.60 14.86
N PRO A 31 -5.63 -10.97 13.72
CA PRO A 31 -5.73 -11.66 12.44
C PRO A 31 -4.68 -12.77 12.35
N SER A 32 -5.08 -13.87 11.71
CA SER A 32 -4.17 -14.92 11.31
C SER A 32 -3.16 -14.40 10.28
N PHE A 33 -2.04 -15.11 10.15
CA PHE A 33 -1.04 -14.77 9.14
C PHE A 33 -1.63 -14.75 7.72
N LEU A 34 -2.57 -15.65 7.41
CA LEU A 34 -3.23 -15.68 6.10
C LEU A 34 -4.06 -14.42 5.85
N GLU A 35 -4.85 -13.98 6.84
CA GLU A 35 -5.65 -12.75 6.74
C GLU A 35 -4.77 -11.50 6.59
N ILE A 36 -3.62 -11.46 7.28
CA ILE A 36 -2.63 -10.39 7.12
C ILE A 36 -2.12 -10.39 5.66
N MET A 37 -1.69 -11.54 5.13
CA MET A 37 -1.19 -11.64 3.77
C MET A 37 -2.24 -11.29 2.70
N GLU A 38 -3.51 -11.60 2.94
CA GLU A 38 -4.61 -11.19 2.08
C GLU A 38 -4.81 -9.68 2.08
N ARG A 39 -4.86 -9.04 3.26
CA ARG A 39 -4.96 -7.58 3.36
C ARG A 39 -3.78 -6.86 2.70
N LEU A 40 -2.55 -7.32 2.96
CA LEU A 40 -1.36 -6.73 2.36
C LEU A 40 -1.36 -6.81 0.83
N ARG A 41 -1.78 -7.95 0.26
CA ARG A 41 -1.92 -8.10 -1.20
C ARG A 41 -2.95 -7.14 -1.78
N GLU A 42 -4.06 -6.93 -1.08
CA GLU A 42 -5.09 -5.99 -1.54
C GLU A 42 -4.59 -4.55 -1.50
N MET A 43 -3.97 -4.13 -0.40
CA MET A 43 -3.35 -2.80 -0.27
C MET A 43 -2.31 -2.57 -1.37
N GLN A 44 -1.46 -3.55 -1.66
CA GLN A 44 -0.47 -3.46 -2.74
C GLN A 44 -1.11 -3.24 -4.12
N LYS A 45 -2.21 -3.93 -4.43
CA LYS A 45 -2.96 -3.72 -5.68
C LYS A 45 -3.51 -2.30 -5.75
N GLN A 46 -4.09 -1.79 -4.66
CA GLN A 46 -4.63 -0.44 -4.61
C GLN A 46 -3.56 0.62 -4.88
N TYR A 47 -2.39 0.52 -4.24
CA TYR A 47 -1.27 1.43 -4.53
C TYR A 47 -0.81 1.34 -5.99
N THR A 48 -0.77 0.13 -6.56
CA THR A 48 -0.39 -0.06 -7.96
C THR A 48 -1.38 0.61 -8.92
N LEU A 49 -2.68 0.50 -8.64
CA LEU A 49 -3.74 1.15 -9.42
C LEU A 49 -3.69 2.67 -9.28
N GLN A 50 -3.52 3.19 -8.08
CA GLN A 50 -3.38 4.63 -7.84
C GLN A 50 -2.20 5.22 -8.63
N ALA A 51 -1.04 4.53 -8.63
CA ALA A 51 0.12 4.94 -9.40
C ALA A 51 -0.09 4.88 -10.93
N GLN A 52 -0.99 3.99 -11.42
CA GLN A 52 -1.38 3.97 -12.83
C GLN A 52 -2.33 5.13 -13.17
N ILE A 53 -3.31 5.43 -12.30
CA ILE A 53 -4.24 6.54 -12.49
C ILE A 53 -3.47 7.88 -12.55
N GLN A 54 -2.53 8.11 -11.63
CA GLN A 54 -1.71 9.33 -11.61
C GLN A 54 -0.91 9.53 -12.91
N ARG A 55 -0.43 8.42 -13.51
CA ARG A 55 0.26 8.46 -14.81
C ARG A 55 -0.70 8.79 -15.96
N ASN A 56 -1.93 8.29 -15.91
CA ASN A 56 -2.92 8.53 -16.95
C ASN A 56 -3.55 9.93 -16.87
N THR A 57 -3.72 10.51 -15.68
CA THR A 57 -4.27 11.87 -15.50
C THR A 57 -3.30 12.98 -15.90
N SER A 58 -2.02 12.65 -16.15
CA SER A 58 -1.00 13.57 -16.66
C SER A 58 -0.86 13.53 -18.19
N GLY A 59 -1.77 12.80 -18.87
CA GLY A 59 -1.67 12.44 -20.29
C GLY A 59 -2.53 13.25 -21.26
N ASP A 60 -2.89 14.51 -20.95
CA ASP A 60 -3.46 15.43 -21.94
C ASP A 60 -2.54 16.63 -22.15
N GLY A 61 -1.60 16.45 -23.08
CA GLY A 61 -0.48 17.33 -23.35
C GLY A 61 0.48 16.71 -24.36
N GLN A 62 -0.03 16.48 -25.58
CA GLN A 62 0.70 16.26 -26.83
C GLN A 62 2.20 16.63 -26.76
N LEU A 63 3.10 15.68 -26.99
CA LEU A 63 4.21 15.75 -27.96
C LEU A 63 5.02 14.44 -27.99
N LYS A 64 5.34 14.03 -29.21
CA LYS A 64 5.86 12.74 -29.68
C LYS A 64 7.16 12.31 -28.99
N GLY A 65 7.28 11.03 -28.66
CA GLY A 65 8.57 10.41 -28.30
C GLY A 65 8.46 8.90 -28.14
N THR A 66 8.72 8.15 -29.21
CA THR A 66 8.98 6.71 -29.10
C THR A 66 10.32 6.51 -28.38
N ALA A 67 10.30 6.13 -27.11
CA ALA A 67 11.49 5.64 -26.43
C ALA A 67 11.25 4.18 -26.05
N LYS A 68 11.80 3.29 -26.87
CA LYS A 68 12.02 1.89 -26.51
C LYS A 68 12.93 1.90 -25.28
N MET A 69 12.47 1.37 -24.16
CA MET A 69 13.36 1.09 -23.03
C MET A 69 14.25 -0.09 -23.44
N SER A 70 15.43 0.22 -23.95
CA SER A 70 16.49 -0.78 -24.08
C SER A 70 16.94 -1.18 -22.69
N ILE A 71 16.73 -2.45 -22.34
CA ILE A 71 17.59 -3.16 -21.39
C ILE A 71 18.87 -3.43 -22.17
N VAL A 72 19.83 -2.51 -22.11
CA VAL A 72 21.27 -2.75 -22.20
C VAL A 72 21.97 -1.40 -22.08
N ASP A 73 22.38 -1.03 -20.87
CA ASP A 73 23.56 -0.19 -20.69
C ASP A 73 24.18 -0.53 -19.32
N CYS A 74 25.24 -1.35 -19.44
CA CYS A 74 26.23 -1.82 -18.47
C CYS A 74 25.83 -2.86 -17.40
#